data_AF-A0A7T3W1G6-F1
#
_entry.id   AF-A0A7T3W1G6-F1
#
_cell.length_a   1.000
_cell.length_b   1.000
_cell.length_c   1.000
_cell.angle_alpha   90.00
_cell.angle_beta   90.00
_cell.angle_gamma   90.00
#
_symmetry.space_group_name_H-M   'P 1'
#
loop_
_entity.id
_entity.type
_entity.pdbx_description
1 polymer ?
#
loop_
_entity_poly.entity_id
_entity_poly.type
_entity_poly.pdbx_seq_one_letter_code
_entity_poly.pdbx_strand_id
1 'polypeptide(L)'
;MIHTDTKEASFTDLDLLQSVIDVKKFYASNWAKCDEIMQGKLKLIPSEESVELFKQDYESMKNMLFGGKTPFDTIISAIKKYEKELNGAIQTR
;
A
#
# COMPACT_ATOMS: atom_id res chain seq x y z
N MET A 1 -3.73 -6.31 10.17
CA MET A 1 -3.96 -4.91 9.75
C MET A 1 -4.98 -4.81 8.63
N ILE A 2 -4.75 -5.37 7.42
CA ILE A 2 -5.77 -5.36 6.35
C ILE A 2 -6.99 -6.24 6.69
N HIS A 3 -6.79 -7.27 7.52
CA HIS A 3 -7.86 -8.17 7.99
C HIS A 3 -8.39 -7.81 9.39
N THR A 4 -8.15 -6.59 9.86
CA THR A 4 -8.59 -6.10 11.18
C THR A 4 -9.33 -4.77 11.01
N ASP A 5 -9.97 -4.28 12.06
CA ASP A 5 -10.79 -3.05 12.08
C ASP A 5 -10.04 -1.81 11.57
N THR A 6 -8.70 -1.84 11.63
CA THR A 6 -7.81 -0.83 11.05
C THR A 6 -8.06 -0.57 9.56
N LYS A 7 -8.52 -1.58 8.80
CA LYS A 7 -8.90 -1.43 7.39
C LYS A 7 -10.09 -0.49 7.20
N GLU A 8 -11.07 -0.54 8.10
CA GLU A 8 -12.27 0.32 7.98
C GLU A 8 -11.95 1.74 8.42
N ALA A 9 -11.15 1.88 9.48
CA ALA A 9 -10.65 3.18 9.93
C ALA A 9 -9.88 3.91 8.82
N SER A 10 -9.07 3.19 8.05
CA SER A 10 -8.27 3.78 6.96
C SER A 10 -9.09 4.24 5.76
N PHE A 11 -10.30 3.73 5.55
CA PHE A 11 -11.23 4.26 4.53
C PHE A 11 -12.03 5.46 5.02
N THR A 12 -12.19 5.59 6.33
CA THR A 12 -13.02 6.63 6.93
C THR A 12 -12.23 7.91 7.19
N ASP A 13 -10.98 7.78 7.64
CA ASP A 13 -10.13 8.92 8.02
C ASP A 13 -9.20 9.35 6.88
N LEU A 14 -9.77 9.87 5.79
CA LEU A 14 -8.98 10.44 4.69
C LEU A 14 -8.39 11.83 5.03
N ASP A 15 -8.89 12.50 6.07
CA ASP A 15 -8.34 13.77 6.55
C ASP A 15 -6.96 13.58 7.18
N LEU A 16 -6.74 12.45 7.86
CA LEU A 16 -5.41 12.04 8.29
C LEU A 16 -4.47 11.82 7.09
N LEU A 17 -4.95 11.20 6.01
CA LEU A 17 -4.16 11.01 4.79
C LEU A 17 -3.76 12.35 4.16
N GLN A 18 -4.68 13.32 4.08
CA GLN A 18 -4.39 14.67 3.63
C GLN A 18 -3.35 15.37 4.51
N SER A 19 -3.49 15.26 5.84
CA SER A 19 -2.55 15.84 6.80
C SER A 19 -1.13 15.27 6.64
N VAL A 20 -1.02 13.95 6.43
CA VAL A 20 0.27 13.29 6.17
C VAL A 20 0.88 13.74 4.85
N ILE A 21 0.06 13.91 3.79
CA ILE A 21 0.51 14.45 2.52
C ILE A 21 1.07 15.86 2.70
N ASP A 22 0.38 16.72 3.46
CA ASP A 22 0.80 18.10 3.66
C ASP A 22 2.11 18.19 4.45
N VAL A 23 2.31 17.34 5.46
CA VAL A 23 3.62 17.21 6.14
C VAL A 23 4.69 16.71 5.16
N LYS A 24 4.36 15.73 4.30
CA LYS A 24 5.34 15.15 3.36
C LYS A 24 5.75 16.12 2.25
N LYS A 25 4.91 17.11 1.89
CA LYS A 25 5.29 18.20 0.97
C LYS A 25 6.47 19.02 1.49
N PHE A 26 6.65 19.16 2.81
CA PHE A 26 7.82 19.81 3.38
C PHE A 26 9.12 19.01 3.17
N TYR A 27 9.00 17.69 3.06
CA TYR A 27 10.10 16.77 2.73
C TYR A 27 9.93 16.25 1.29
N ALA A 28 9.74 17.19 0.35
CA ALA A 28 9.44 16.89 -1.04
C ALA A 28 10.49 15.94 -1.62
N SER A 29 10.04 14.73 -1.91
CA SER A 29 10.76 13.77 -2.71
C SER A 29 10.17 13.84 -4.12
N ASN A 30 10.96 14.13 -5.14
CA ASN A 30 10.45 14.25 -6.53
C ASN A 30 9.72 12.98 -7.02
N TRP A 31 9.94 11.83 -6.39
CA TRP A 31 9.26 10.57 -6.67
C TRP A 31 7.91 10.41 -5.96
N ALA A 32 7.67 11.15 -4.87
CA ALA A 32 6.46 11.07 -4.07
C ALA A 32 5.41 12.03 -4.64
N LYS A 33 4.64 11.56 -5.62
CA LYS A 33 3.56 12.30 -6.28
C LYS A 33 2.34 12.48 -5.39
N CYS A 34 2.51 13.20 -4.29
CA CYS A 34 1.50 13.31 -3.24
C CYS A 34 0.22 14.00 -3.75
N ASP A 35 0.31 14.87 -4.76
CA ASP A 35 -0.83 15.50 -5.40
C ASP A 35 -1.68 14.52 -6.23
N GLU A 36 -1.09 13.44 -6.75
CA GLU A 36 -1.84 12.39 -7.47
C GLU A 36 -2.58 11.45 -6.50
N ILE A 37 -2.14 11.36 -5.23
CA ILE A 37 -2.72 10.45 -4.23
C ILE A 37 -4.18 10.79 -3.96
N MET A 38 -4.50 12.08 -3.79
CA MET A 38 -5.88 12.56 -3.57
C MET A 38 -6.78 12.44 -4.79
N GLN A 39 -6.23 12.11 -5.96
CA GLN A 39 -7.02 11.77 -7.15
C GLN A 39 -7.38 10.27 -7.22
N GLY A 40 -7.13 9.53 -6.14
CA GLY A 40 -7.28 8.07 -6.10
C GLY A 40 -6.27 7.35 -7.00
N LYS A 41 -5.06 7.90 -7.14
CA LYS A 41 -3.93 7.26 -7.84
C LYS A 41 -2.85 6.81 -6.86
N LEU A 42 -3.23 6.53 -5.60
CA LEU A 42 -2.31 5.95 -4.63
C LEU A 42 -1.78 4.62 -5.17
N LYS A 43 -0.46 4.45 -5.15
CA LYS A 43 0.22 3.19 -5.46
C LYS A 43 0.88 2.65 -4.20
N LEU A 44 0.39 1.50 -3.74
CA LEU A 44 0.99 0.68 -2.70
C LEU A 44 1.84 -0.43 -3.31
N ILE A 45 1.41 -0.98 -4.45
CA ILE A 45 2.18 -1.97 -5.19
C ILE A 45 3.17 -1.26 -6.15
N PRO A 46 4.46 -1.63 -6.11
CA PRO A 46 5.48 -1.08 -7.01
C PRO A 46 5.35 -1.66 -8.43
N SER A 47 6.30 -1.36 -9.32
CA SER A 47 6.30 -1.92 -10.68
C SER A 47 6.40 -3.46 -10.67
N GLU A 48 5.95 -4.10 -11.76
CA GLU A 48 6.00 -5.56 -11.90
C GLU A 48 7.42 -6.12 -11.74
N GLU A 49 8.43 -5.45 -12.31
CA GLU A 49 9.85 -5.79 -12.14
C GLU A 49 10.29 -5.79 -10.67
N SER A 50 9.86 -4.79 -9.90
CA SER A 50 10.16 -4.74 -8.46
C SER A 50 9.44 -5.85 -7.70
N VAL A 51 8.20 -6.17 -8.07
CA VAL A 51 7.44 -7.27 -7.46
C VAL A 51 8.11 -8.61 -7.71
N GLU A 52 8.65 -8.86 -8.91
CA GLU A 52 9.41 -10.07 -9.21
C GLU A 52 10.69 -10.17 -8.38
N LEU A 53 11.43 -9.06 -8.25
CA LEU A 53 12.63 -9.00 -7.41
C LEU A 53 12.29 -9.29 -5.94
N PHE A 54 11.21 -8.71 -5.41
CA PHE A 54 10.74 -8.99 -4.05
C PHE A 54 10.24 -10.42 -3.88
N LYS A 55 9.66 -11.04 -4.92
CA LYS A 55 9.24 -12.45 -4.88
C LYS A 55 10.46 -13.37 -4.75
N GLN A 56 11.51 -13.10 -5.52
CA GLN A 56 12.76 -13.88 -5.44
C GLN A 56 13.41 -13.73 -4.07
N ASP A 57 13.51 -12.50 -3.56
CA ASP A 57 14.04 -12.22 -2.22
C ASP A 57 13.21 -12.91 -1.13
N TYR A 58 11.88 -12.84 -1.22
CA TYR A 58 10.96 -13.51 -0.31
C TYR A 58 11.21 -15.02 -0.30
N GLU A 59 11.27 -15.69 -1.44
CA GLU A 59 11.48 -17.14 -1.50
C GLU A 59 12.87 -17.55 -0.98
N SER A 60 13.90 -16.72 -1.20
CA SER A 60 15.24 -16.92 -0.63
C SER A 60 15.22 -16.84 0.90
N MET A 61 14.53 -15.85 1.46
CA MET A 61 14.48 -15.60 2.89
C MET A 61 13.38 -16.37 3.63
N LYS A 62 12.46 -17.00 2.92
CA LYS A 62 11.28 -17.69 3.47
C LYS A 62 11.63 -18.73 4.53
N ASN A 63 12.78 -19.38 4.40
CA ASN A 63 13.26 -20.36 5.38
C ASN A 63 13.65 -19.75 6.74
N MET A 64 13.92 -18.45 6.78
CA MET A 64 14.20 -17.68 8.01
C MET A 64 12.92 -17.20 8.71
N LEU A 65 11.75 -17.32 8.08
CA LEU A 65 10.48 -16.89 8.65
C LEU A 65 9.87 -17.99 9.53
N PHE A 66 9.53 -17.64 10.77
CA PHE A 66 8.84 -18.51 11.71
C PHE A 66 7.33 -18.54 11.46
N GLY A 67 6.69 -19.70 11.72
CA GLY A 67 5.23 -19.86 11.63
C GLY A 67 4.70 -20.21 10.25
N GLY A 68 3.40 -19.95 10.04
CA GLY A 68 2.68 -20.23 8.80
C GLY A 68 3.15 -19.32 7.67
N LYS A 69 3.89 -19.88 6.72
CA LYS A 69 4.42 -19.15 5.56
C LYS A 69 3.28 -18.82 4.59
N THR A 70 2.85 -17.57 4.57
CA THR A 70 1.85 -17.10 3.62
C THR A 70 2.48 -16.93 2.24
N PRO A 71 1.92 -17.48 1.15
CA PRO A 71 2.48 -17.29 -0.18
C PRO A 71 2.60 -15.80 -0.54
N PHE A 72 3.73 -15.43 -1.16
CA PHE A 72 3.98 -14.05 -1.57
C PHE A 72 2.85 -13.51 -2.48
N ASP A 73 2.36 -14.33 -3.40
CA ASP A 73 1.25 -13.97 -4.29
C ASP A 73 -0.04 -13.61 -3.53
N THR A 74 -0.30 -14.25 -2.39
CA THR A 74 -1.44 -13.93 -1.52
C THR A 74 -1.26 -12.56 -0.86
N ILE A 75 -0.06 -12.23 -0.42
CA ILE A 75 0.28 -10.94 0.19
C ILE A 75 0.07 -9.82 -0.84
N ILE A 76 0.66 -9.96 -2.02
CA ILE A 76 0.53 -8.96 -3.10
C ILE A 76 -0.92 -8.81 -3.54
N SER A 77 -1.66 -9.90 -3.67
CA SER A 77 -3.07 -9.86 -4.06
C SER A 77 -3.93 -9.12 -3.02
N ALA A 78 -3.69 -9.34 -1.72
CA ALA A 78 -4.39 -8.66 -0.64
C ALA A 78 -4.12 -7.15 -0.66
N ILE A 79 -2.85 -6.75 -0.84
CA ILE A 79 -2.47 -5.34 -0.93
C ILE A 79 -3.06 -4.69 -2.19
N LYS A 80 -3.04 -5.37 -3.34
CA LYS A 80 -3.63 -4.89 -4.60
C LYS A 80 -5.14 -4.66 -4.49
N LYS A 81 -5.85 -5.57 -3.81
CA LYS A 81 -7.28 -5.42 -3.53
C LYS A 81 -7.53 -4.19 -2.64
N TYR A 82 -6.74 -4.05 -1.57
CA TYR A 82 -6.86 -2.92 -0.65
C TYR A 82 -6.55 -1.59 -1.33
N GLU A 83 -5.51 -1.51 -2.18
CA GLU A 83 -5.19 -0.32 -2.99
C GLU A 83 -6.39 0.12 -3.84
N LYS A 84 -7.04 -0.82 -4.51
CA LYS A 84 -8.22 -0.53 -5.33
C LYS A 84 -9.39 -0.02 -4.49
N GLU A 85 -9.66 -0.64 -3.35
CA GLU A 85 -10.72 -0.21 -2.43
C GLU A 85 -10.44 1.19 -1.86
N LEU A 86 -9.19 1.46 -1.46
CA LEU A 86 -8.79 2.76 -0.93
C LEU A 86 -8.88 3.87 -1.98
N ASN A 87 -8.40 3.61 -3.19
CA ASN A 87 -8.52 4.55 -4.30
C ASN A 87 -10.00 4.83 -4.65
N GLY A 88 -10.87 3.81 -4.58
CA GLY A 88 -12.30 4.00 -4.73
C GLY A 88 -12.92 4.87 -3.63
N ALA A 89 -12.52 4.68 -2.38
CA ALA A 89 -12.96 5.50 -1.25
C ALA A 89 -12.49 6.97 -1.40
N ILE A 90 -11.26 7.18 -1.87
CA ILE A 90 -10.72 8.52 -2.16
C ILE A 90 -11.51 9.21 -3.28
N GLN A 91 -11.88 8.49 -4.35
CA GLN A 91 -12.60 9.06 -5.50
C GLN A 91 -14.10 9.32 -5.24
N THR A 92 -14.68 8.64 -4.26
CA THR A 92 -16.12 8.77 -3.94
C THR A 92 -16.40 9.96 -3.01
N ARG A 93 -15.35 10.51 -2.39
CA ARG A 93 -15.39 11.68 -1.52
C ARG A 93 -15.22 12.98 -2.32
#